data_AF-A0ABD3PKG3-F1
#
_entry.id   AF-A0ABD3PKG3-F1
#
_cell.length_a   1.000
_cell.length_b   1.000
_cell.length_c   1.000
_cell.angle_alpha   90.00
_cell.angle_beta   90.00
_cell.angle_gamma   90.00
#
_symmetry.space_group_name_H-M   'P 1'
#
loop_
_entity.id
_entity.type
_entity.pdbx_description
1 polymer ?
#
loop_
_entity_poly.entity_id
_entity_poly.type
_entity_poly.pdbx_seq_one_letter_code
_entity_poly.pdbx_strand_id
1 'polypeptide(L)'
;MARHSFFLLASTLSSASTSTLFTTAFSALPVPVRSNNFNKLITRNMIFGKKEFPAPCVMGDESIMSPKAHGTSETPVQKNLRWNCDYDTADRICNFNRHYAEYAGYWTTTTFVEEARKEYEEKGEIMFYDSNTGKPLFVAPKGRDLNSFLKESQSHGWPSFRDEEVVWENVRCLSNGEAVSVDGTHLGHNLPDGKGNRYCINLVSVAGRPDGA
;
A
#
# COMPACT_ATOMS: atom_id res chain seq x y z
N MET A 1 33.09 -18.23 -58.47
CA MET A 1 31.83 -17.69 -59.01
C MET A 1 31.62 -16.33 -58.35
N ALA A 2 32.15 -15.27 -58.96
CA ALA A 2 31.40 -14.22 -59.70
C ALA A 2 30.52 -13.35 -58.74
N ARG A 3 31.00 -12.15 -58.34
CA ARG A 3 30.82 -10.81 -59.00
C ARG A 3 29.44 -10.20 -58.61
N HIS A 4 29.24 -8.95 -58.15
CA HIS A 4 29.82 -7.61 -58.37
C HIS A 4 29.44 -6.70 -57.16
N SER A 5 30.26 -5.77 -56.62
CA SER A 5 30.73 -4.44 -57.13
C SER A 5 29.58 -3.47 -57.45
N PHE A 6 29.29 -2.46 -56.62
CA PHE A 6 29.91 -1.11 -56.48
C PHE A 6 29.22 -0.01 -57.34
N PHE A 7 29.20 1.22 -56.78
CA PHE A 7 28.95 2.55 -57.41
C PHE A 7 27.47 3.02 -57.53
N LEU A 8 27.10 4.32 -57.43
CA LEU A 8 27.85 5.57 -57.55
C LEU A 8 27.12 6.79 -56.90
N LEU A 9 27.95 7.76 -56.51
CA LEU A 9 27.85 9.18 -56.10
C LEU A 9 26.78 10.16 -56.66
N ALA A 10 26.52 11.20 -55.84
CA ALA A 10 26.44 12.67 -56.08
C ALA A 10 25.30 13.21 -56.98
N SER A 11 24.82 14.47 -56.97
CA SER A 11 25.30 15.84 -56.66
C SER A 11 24.06 16.79 -56.82
N THR A 12 23.74 17.79 -55.97
CA THR A 12 24.14 19.23 -55.96
C THR A 12 23.00 20.26 -56.20
N LEU A 13 23.13 21.41 -55.50
CA LEU A 13 22.75 22.82 -55.82
C LEU A 13 21.25 23.17 -56.00
N SER A 14 20.63 24.03 -55.18
CA SER A 14 20.76 25.50 -54.97
C SER A 14 19.73 26.31 -55.78
N SER A 15 18.90 27.10 -55.09
CA SER A 15 18.61 28.49 -55.48
C SER A 15 17.94 29.25 -54.34
N ALA A 16 18.38 30.49 -54.14
CA ALA A 16 17.76 31.51 -53.32
C ALA A 16 17.00 32.50 -54.22
N SER A 17 16.03 33.24 -53.68
CA SER A 17 15.81 34.69 -53.92
C SER A 17 14.54 35.22 -53.23
N THR A 18 14.75 36.22 -52.35
CA THR A 18 14.06 37.54 -52.19
C THR A 18 12.57 37.68 -52.55
N SER A 19 11.75 38.56 -51.96
CA SER A 19 11.70 39.40 -50.75
C SER A 19 10.47 40.29 -50.98
N THR A 20 9.57 40.45 -50.00
CA THR A 20 8.67 41.61 -49.99
C THR A 20 8.37 42.04 -48.57
N LEU A 21 8.81 43.26 -48.25
CA LEU A 21 8.54 44.00 -47.03
C LEU A 21 7.09 44.46 -47.02
N PHE A 22 6.39 44.26 -45.91
CA PHE A 22 5.27 45.09 -45.50
C PHE A 22 5.51 45.55 -44.07
N THR A 23 5.84 46.83 -43.96
CA THR A 23 5.93 47.57 -42.71
C THR A 23 4.53 48.01 -42.31
N THR A 24 4.00 47.48 -41.20
CA THR A 24 2.91 48.13 -40.47
C THR A 24 3.33 48.26 -39.01
N ALA A 25 3.57 49.50 -38.60
CA ALA A 25 3.78 49.87 -37.21
C ALA A 25 2.45 49.67 -36.46
N PHE A 26 2.41 48.68 -35.57
CA PHE A 26 1.38 48.59 -34.55
C PHE A 26 1.99 48.97 -33.20
N SER A 27 1.43 50.03 -32.64
CA SER A 27 1.68 50.56 -31.31
C SER A 27 1.66 49.48 -30.22
N ALA A 28 2.74 49.38 -29.46
CA ALA A 28 2.82 48.54 -28.27
C ALA A 28 1.93 49.11 -27.16
N LEU A 29 0.82 48.42 -26.87
CA LEU A 29 0.12 48.56 -25.59
C LEU A 29 0.73 47.55 -24.59
N PRO A 30 0.89 47.91 -23.31
CA PRO A 30 1.46 47.00 -22.32
C PRO A 30 0.51 45.82 -22.09
N VAL A 31 0.98 44.62 -22.43
CA VAL A 31 0.34 43.36 -22.04
C VAL A 31 0.50 43.22 -20.52
N PRO A 32 -0.57 43.03 -19.74
CA PRO A 32 -0.43 42.76 -18.32
C PRO A 32 0.26 41.41 -18.16
N VAL A 33 1.44 41.42 -17.53
CA VAL A 33 2.12 40.20 -17.08
C VAL A 33 1.16 39.46 -16.16
N ARG A 34 0.56 38.39 -16.67
CA ARG A 34 -0.22 37.45 -15.87
C ARG A 34 0.76 36.77 -14.92
N SER A 35 0.77 37.23 -13.68
CA SER A 35 1.47 36.57 -12.58
C SER A 35 1.03 35.11 -12.56
N ASN A 36 1.97 34.23 -12.89
CA ASN A 36 1.80 32.79 -12.74
C ASN A 36 1.74 32.50 -11.24
N ASN A 37 0.52 32.47 -10.70
CA ASN A 37 0.20 31.99 -9.35
C ASN A 37 0.43 30.47 -9.25
N PHE A 38 1.66 30.02 -9.46
CA PHE A 38 2.08 28.63 -9.26
C PHE A 38 2.12 28.26 -7.77
N ASN A 39 1.98 29.22 -6.85
CA ASN A 39 2.04 29.00 -5.40
C ASN A 39 0.67 28.85 -4.72
N LYS A 40 -0.46 28.87 -5.46
CA LYS A 40 -1.80 28.80 -4.84
C LYS A 40 -2.41 27.39 -4.80
N LEU A 41 -1.73 26.39 -5.36
CA LEU A 41 -2.19 25.00 -5.34
C LEU A 41 -1.56 24.15 -4.23
N ILE A 42 -0.49 24.64 -3.57
CA ILE A 42 0.21 23.91 -2.49
C ILE A 42 -0.45 24.10 -1.12
N THR A 43 -1.30 25.12 -0.94
CA THR A 43 -1.93 25.42 0.36
C THR A 43 -3.26 24.74 0.63
N ARG A 44 -3.82 23.95 -0.30
CA ARG A 44 -5.13 23.29 -0.08
C ARG A 44 -5.04 21.93 0.63
N ASN A 45 -3.86 21.31 0.67
CA ASN A 45 -3.62 20.07 1.42
C ASN A 45 -3.26 20.29 2.90
N MET A 46 -3.10 21.54 3.35
CA MET A 46 -2.79 21.85 4.76
C MET A 46 -4.03 22.08 5.65
N ILE A 47 -5.26 21.92 5.14
CA ILE A 47 -6.51 22.25 5.87
C ILE A 47 -7.38 21.00 6.14
N PHE A 48 -6.83 19.81 6.01
CA PHE A 48 -7.35 18.63 6.70
C PHE A 48 -6.24 18.17 7.62
N GLY A 49 -6.39 18.42 8.93
CA GLY A 49 -5.44 17.92 9.91
C GLY A 49 -5.23 16.42 9.68
N LYS A 50 -3.97 15.98 9.66
CA LYS A 50 -3.66 14.54 9.61
C LYS A 50 -4.47 13.89 10.74
N LYS A 51 -5.33 12.92 10.41
CA LYS A 51 -6.09 12.21 11.44
C LYS A 51 -5.07 11.47 12.31
N GLU A 52 -5.11 11.74 13.61
CA GLU A 52 -4.34 11.00 14.60
C GLU A 52 -5.27 10.06 15.34
N PHE A 53 -4.76 8.88 15.69
CA PHE A 53 -5.47 7.89 16.49
C PHE A 53 -4.93 7.93 17.92
N PRO A 54 -5.80 7.73 18.93
CA PRO A 54 -5.37 7.78 20.31
C PRO A 54 -4.35 6.67 20.62
N ALA A 55 -3.45 6.97 21.55
CA ALA A 55 -2.48 6.01 22.08
C ALA A 55 -3.19 4.73 22.58
N PRO A 56 -2.55 3.55 22.46
CA PRO A 56 -1.15 3.34 22.07
C PRO A 56 -0.90 3.23 20.56
N CYS A 57 -1.86 3.60 19.71
CA CYS A 57 -1.68 3.58 18.26
C CYS A 57 -0.41 4.37 17.84
N VAL A 58 0.49 3.72 17.09
CA VAL A 58 1.70 4.36 16.58
C VAL A 58 1.49 4.82 15.14
N MET A 59 1.54 6.14 14.95
CA MET A 59 1.37 6.77 13.63
C MET A 59 2.59 6.53 12.73
N GLY A 60 2.35 6.27 11.44
CA GLY A 60 3.37 6.18 10.39
C GLY A 60 3.30 7.34 9.39
N ASP A 61 4.39 7.57 8.68
CA ASP A 61 4.39 8.49 7.54
C ASP A 61 3.90 7.77 6.27
N GLU A 62 3.24 8.51 5.37
CA GLU A 62 2.79 7.97 4.08
C GLU A 62 3.95 7.42 3.24
N SER A 63 5.18 7.88 3.48
CA SER A 63 6.37 7.40 2.77
C SER A 63 6.61 5.89 2.94
N ILE A 64 6.12 5.27 4.03
CA ILE A 64 6.22 3.82 4.27
C ILE A 64 5.61 3.03 3.10
N MET A 65 4.55 3.56 2.48
CA MET A 65 3.83 2.91 1.39
C MET A 65 4.20 3.48 0.02
N SER A 66 5.34 4.18 -0.08
CA SER A 66 5.88 4.59 -1.38
C SER A 66 6.22 3.38 -2.23
N PRO A 67 6.16 3.49 -3.57
CA PRO A 67 6.57 2.42 -4.47
C PRO A 67 7.99 1.92 -4.17
N LYS A 68 8.15 0.60 -4.19
CA LYS A 68 9.40 -0.15 -3.97
C LYS A 68 9.60 -1.17 -5.11
N ALA A 69 10.48 -2.15 -4.92
CA ALA A 69 10.76 -3.18 -5.93
C ALA A 69 9.53 -4.03 -6.32
N HIS A 70 8.59 -4.26 -5.40
CA HIS A 70 7.37 -5.04 -5.64
C HIS A 70 6.14 -4.34 -5.05
N GLY A 71 5.58 -3.41 -5.81
CA GLY A 71 4.43 -2.61 -5.36
C GLY A 71 4.84 -1.66 -4.25
N THR A 72 4.24 -1.79 -3.06
CA THR A 72 4.61 -1.03 -1.86
C THR A 72 5.63 -1.74 -0.97
N SER A 73 6.08 -2.95 -1.31
CA SER A 73 7.03 -3.75 -0.54
C SER A 73 8.31 -4.05 -1.33
N GLU A 74 9.40 -4.45 -0.66
CA GLU A 74 10.63 -4.86 -1.37
C GLU A 74 10.52 -6.26 -2.00
N THR A 75 9.71 -7.14 -1.42
CA THR A 75 9.55 -8.54 -1.85
C THR A 75 8.08 -8.86 -2.08
N PRO A 76 7.75 -9.88 -2.91
CA PRO A 76 6.39 -10.45 -2.93
C PRO A 76 6.06 -11.15 -1.62
N VAL A 77 4.79 -11.55 -1.46
CA VAL A 77 4.38 -12.43 -0.37
C VAL A 77 5.11 -13.78 -0.44
N GLN A 78 5.28 -14.44 0.71
CA GLN A 78 5.79 -15.80 0.80
C GLN A 78 4.89 -16.77 0.01
N LYS A 79 5.50 -17.78 -0.63
CA LYS A 79 4.74 -18.77 -1.41
C LYS A 79 3.96 -19.77 -0.56
N ASN A 80 4.43 -20.02 0.65
CA ASN A 80 3.91 -21.05 1.57
C ASN A 80 3.12 -20.42 2.73
N LEU A 81 2.16 -19.56 2.41
CA LEU A 81 1.32 -18.90 3.42
C LEU A 81 0.62 -19.90 4.34
N ARG A 82 0.40 -19.49 5.58
CA ARG A 82 -0.39 -20.20 6.56
C ARG A 82 -1.85 -20.26 6.13
N TRP A 83 -2.56 -21.18 6.77
CA TRP A 83 -4.01 -21.28 6.71
C TRP A 83 -4.59 -21.55 5.31
N ASN A 84 -3.78 -22.02 4.37
CA ASN A 84 -4.20 -22.19 2.97
C ASN A 84 -4.69 -20.86 2.34
N CYS A 85 -4.06 -19.74 2.71
CA CYS A 85 -4.32 -18.46 2.06
C CYS A 85 -3.85 -18.49 0.60
N ASP A 86 -4.62 -17.84 -0.27
CA ASP A 86 -4.39 -17.78 -1.71
C ASP A 86 -3.27 -16.80 -2.04
N TYR A 87 -2.24 -17.27 -2.74
CA TYR A 87 -1.06 -16.49 -3.04
C TYR A 87 -1.36 -15.27 -3.91
N ASP A 88 -2.15 -15.43 -4.99
CA ASP A 88 -2.40 -14.34 -5.93
C ASP A 88 -3.24 -13.23 -5.30
N THR A 89 -4.21 -13.61 -4.47
CA THR A 89 -4.99 -12.67 -3.65
C THR A 89 -4.08 -11.97 -2.65
N ALA A 90 -3.23 -12.71 -1.93
CA ALA A 90 -2.29 -12.15 -0.97
C ALA A 90 -1.35 -11.13 -1.63
N ASP A 91 -0.72 -11.49 -2.74
CA ASP A 91 0.24 -10.63 -3.42
C ASP A 91 -0.38 -9.32 -3.90
N ARG A 92 -1.58 -9.42 -4.50
CA ARG A 92 -2.34 -8.24 -4.93
C ARG A 92 -2.75 -7.36 -3.76
N ILE A 93 -3.26 -7.94 -2.67
CA ILE A 93 -3.76 -7.19 -1.51
C ILE A 93 -2.62 -6.52 -0.74
N CYS A 94 -1.51 -7.23 -0.53
CA CYS A 94 -0.36 -6.74 0.25
C CYS A 94 0.41 -5.65 -0.46
N ASN A 95 0.59 -5.76 -1.79
CA ASN A 95 1.60 -4.99 -2.52
C ASN A 95 1.01 -4.00 -3.53
N PHE A 96 -0.18 -4.29 -4.07
CA PHE A 96 -0.75 -3.54 -5.20
C PHE A 96 -2.13 -2.95 -4.90
N ASN A 97 -2.49 -2.87 -3.62
CA ASN A 97 -3.77 -2.33 -3.16
C ASN A 97 -3.59 -1.55 -1.85
N ARG A 98 -4.27 -0.39 -1.76
CA ARG A 98 -4.25 0.48 -0.57
C ARG A 98 -5.64 0.95 -0.11
N HIS A 99 -6.69 0.49 -0.78
CA HIS A 99 -8.05 1.01 -0.55
C HIS A 99 -9.06 -0.08 -0.24
N TYR A 100 -8.83 -1.30 -0.73
CA TYR A 100 -9.76 -2.41 -0.56
C TYR A 100 -9.18 -3.48 0.36
N ALA A 101 -10.02 -4.43 0.74
CA ALA A 101 -9.63 -5.61 1.48
C ALA A 101 -9.85 -6.84 0.59
N GLU A 102 -9.36 -8.00 1.02
CA GLU A 102 -9.96 -9.28 0.67
C GLU A 102 -11.47 -9.25 1.01
N TYR A 103 -12.28 -10.11 0.39
CA TYR A 103 -13.72 -10.06 0.64
C TYR A 103 -14.06 -10.43 2.11
N ALA A 104 -15.10 -9.80 2.65
CA ALA A 104 -15.55 -10.06 4.02
C ALA A 104 -15.90 -11.54 4.21
N GLY A 105 -15.33 -12.16 5.24
CA GLY A 105 -15.51 -13.58 5.53
C GLY A 105 -14.52 -14.51 4.83
N TYR A 106 -13.58 -14.01 4.02
CA TYR A 106 -12.54 -14.84 3.39
C TYR A 106 -11.88 -15.80 4.39
N TRP A 107 -11.52 -15.30 5.57
CA TRP A 107 -10.90 -16.09 6.62
C TRP A 107 -11.70 -17.34 7.05
N THR A 108 -13.03 -17.37 6.88
CA THR A 108 -13.85 -18.54 7.22
C THR A 108 -13.84 -19.64 6.15
N THR A 109 -13.33 -19.34 4.95
CA THR A 109 -13.11 -20.32 3.87
C THR A 109 -11.71 -20.94 3.90
N THR A 110 -10.88 -20.51 4.83
CA THR A 110 -9.49 -20.97 5.02
C THR A 110 -9.39 -21.97 6.17
N THR A 111 -8.21 -22.54 6.42
CA THR A 111 -7.99 -23.41 7.60
C THR A 111 -7.69 -22.61 8.88
N PHE A 112 -7.76 -21.27 8.84
CA PHE A 112 -7.40 -20.39 9.95
C PHE A 112 -8.13 -20.72 11.23
N VAL A 113 -9.46 -20.85 11.21
CA VAL A 113 -10.25 -21.03 12.44
C VAL A 113 -9.91 -22.32 13.16
N GLU A 114 -9.72 -23.40 12.41
CA GLU A 114 -9.35 -24.70 12.96
C GLU A 114 -7.94 -24.66 13.56
N GLU A 115 -6.96 -24.16 12.80
CA GLU A 115 -5.56 -24.09 13.24
C GLU A 115 -5.36 -23.11 14.39
N ALA A 116 -6.04 -21.97 14.38
CA ALA A 116 -6.03 -20.98 15.44
C ALA A 116 -6.55 -21.54 16.77
N ARG A 117 -7.60 -22.37 16.74
CA ARG A 117 -8.11 -23.04 17.94
C ARG A 117 -7.09 -24.00 18.52
N LYS A 118 -6.46 -24.83 17.67
CA LYS A 118 -5.41 -25.75 18.10
C LYS A 118 -4.21 -25.00 18.69
N GLU A 119 -3.73 -23.98 18.00
CA GLU A 119 -2.60 -23.17 18.49
C GLU A 119 -2.92 -22.46 19.81
N TYR A 120 -4.14 -21.92 19.96
CA TYR A 120 -4.58 -21.31 21.20
C TYR A 120 -4.73 -22.31 22.36
N GLU A 121 -5.20 -23.53 22.09
CA GLU A 121 -5.26 -24.59 23.12
C GLU A 121 -3.85 -24.96 23.62
N GLU A 122 -2.86 -24.94 22.73
CA GLU A 122 -1.46 -25.28 23.06
C GLU A 122 -0.71 -24.13 23.73
N LYS A 123 -0.90 -22.89 23.26
CA LYS A 123 -0.04 -21.74 23.61
C LYS A 123 -0.76 -20.62 24.36
N GLY A 124 -2.09 -20.61 24.33
CA GLY A 124 -2.91 -19.52 24.88
C GLY A 124 -2.96 -18.26 24.01
N GLU A 125 -2.23 -18.21 22.89
CA GLU A 125 -2.22 -17.09 21.95
C GLU A 125 -1.77 -17.55 20.55
N ILE A 126 -2.07 -16.74 19.54
CA ILE A 126 -1.73 -16.96 18.13
C ILE A 126 -0.85 -15.79 17.68
N MET A 127 0.30 -16.11 17.11
CA MET A 127 1.18 -15.13 16.47
C MET A 127 0.78 -14.98 15.00
N PHE A 128 0.67 -13.75 14.54
CA PHE A 128 0.31 -13.37 13.16
C PHE A 128 1.52 -12.69 12.51
N TYR A 129 1.93 -13.16 11.33
CA TYR A 129 3.18 -12.73 10.70
C TYR A 129 2.92 -12.07 9.36
N ASP A 130 3.68 -11.03 9.05
CA ASP A 130 3.68 -10.35 7.76
C ASP A 130 3.87 -11.35 6.62
N SER A 131 2.91 -11.38 5.69
CA SER A 131 2.98 -12.29 4.54
C SER A 131 4.15 -12.02 3.61
N ASN A 132 4.72 -10.80 3.59
CA ASN A 132 5.91 -10.48 2.80
C ASN A 132 7.20 -10.87 3.51
N THR A 133 7.33 -10.51 4.79
CA THR A 133 8.62 -10.53 5.50
C THR A 133 8.75 -11.59 6.58
N GLY A 134 7.62 -12.17 7.02
CA GLY A 134 7.59 -13.08 8.16
C GLY A 134 7.73 -12.41 9.52
N LYS A 135 7.83 -11.08 9.60
CA LYS A 135 7.93 -10.38 10.89
C LYS A 135 6.62 -10.50 11.68
N PRO A 136 6.67 -10.58 13.02
CA PRO A 136 5.46 -10.61 13.84
C PRO A 136 4.73 -9.27 13.77
N LEU A 137 3.43 -9.29 13.47
CA LEU A 137 2.58 -8.10 13.36
C LEU A 137 1.55 -8.03 14.48
N PHE A 138 0.96 -9.18 14.85
CA PHE A 138 -0.05 -9.25 15.91
C PHE A 138 0.12 -10.50 16.77
N VAL A 139 -0.34 -10.41 18.02
CA VAL A 139 -0.46 -11.53 18.96
C VAL A 139 -1.86 -11.48 19.55
N ALA A 140 -2.70 -12.45 19.21
CA ALA A 140 -4.09 -12.46 19.65
C ALA A 140 -4.54 -13.86 20.10
N PRO A 141 -5.49 -13.95 21.04
CA PRO A 141 -6.11 -12.84 21.74
C PRO A 141 -5.23 -12.32 22.90
N LYS A 142 -5.41 -11.05 23.27
CA LYS A 142 -4.88 -10.47 24.52
C LYS A 142 -5.97 -9.64 25.19
N GLY A 143 -6.10 -9.73 26.51
CA GLY A 143 -7.17 -9.05 27.26
C GLY A 143 -8.59 -9.62 27.02
N ARG A 144 -8.72 -10.68 26.22
CA ARG A 144 -9.96 -11.39 25.89
C ARG A 144 -9.66 -12.85 25.56
N ASP A 145 -10.70 -13.67 25.45
CA ASP A 145 -10.56 -15.06 25.00
C ASP A 145 -10.66 -15.19 23.47
N LEU A 146 -10.29 -16.36 22.95
CA LEU A 146 -10.30 -16.63 21.50
C LEU A 146 -11.71 -16.50 20.91
N ASN A 147 -12.74 -16.93 21.65
CA ASN A 147 -14.12 -16.85 21.15
C ASN A 147 -14.58 -15.40 20.98
N SER A 148 -14.16 -14.50 21.87
CA SER A 148 -14.42 -13.08 21.77
C SER A 148 -13.70 -12.45 20.58
N PHE A 149 -12.43 -12.82 20.35
CA PHE A 149 -11.68 -12.43 19.15
C PHE A 149 -12.38 -12.87 17.86
N LEU A 150 -12.75 -14.15 17.76
CA LEU A 150 -13.41 -14.70 16.56
C LEU A 150 -14.81 -14.12 16.35
N LYS A 151 -15.58 -13.90 17.42
CA LYS A 151 -16.91 -13.29 17.35
C LYS A 151 -16.85 -11.85 16.85
N GLU A 152 -15.90 -11.06 17.36
CA GLU A 152 -15.70 -9.69 16.89
C GLU A 152 -15.25 -9.67 15.43
N SER A 153 -14.32 -10.54 15.07
CA SER A 153 -13.86 -10.70 13.69
C SER A 153 -15.01 -11.06 12.74
N GLN A 154 -15.90 -11.96 13.16
CA GLN A 154 -17.09 -12.32 12.39
C GLN A 154 -18.08 -11.16 12.24
N SER A 155 -18.29 -10.37 13.29
CA SER A 155 -19.19 -9.22 13.25
C SER A 155 -18.73 -8.13 12.27
N HIS A 156 -17.44 -8.05 12.01
CA HIS A 156 -16.87 -7.04 11.11
C HIS A 156 -16.42 -7.59 9.76
N GLY A 157 -16.33 -8.90 9.60
CA GLY A 157 -15.99 -9.58 8.35
C GLY A 157 -14.51 -9.97 8.22
N TRP A 158 -13.63 -9.44 9.05
CA TRP A 158 -12.19 -9.72 9.01
C TRP A 158 -11.61 -9.88 10.43
N PRO A 159 -10.48 -10.59 10.59
CA PRO A 159 -9.68 -10.55 11.81
C PRO A 159 -9.57 -9.13 12.37
N SER A 160 -10.10 -8.93 13.58
CA SER A 160 -10.24 -7.61 14.20
C SER A 160 -9.43 -7.55 15.49
N PHE A 161 -8.32 -6.82 15.46
CA PHE A 161 -7.36 -6.72 16.56
C PHE A 161 -7.58 -5.47 17.42
N ARG A 162 -7.19 -5.56 18.69
CA ARG A 162 -7.14 -4.44 19.64
C ARG A 162 -5.71 -4.00 19.91
N ASP A 163 -5.56 -2.85 20.54
CA ASP A 163 -4.29 -2.15 20.74
C ASP A 163 -3.22 -3.02 21.42
N GLU A 164 -3.63 -3.83 22.39
CA GLU A 164 -2.81 -4.77 23.16
C GLU A 164 -2.34 -6.00 22.34
N GLU A 165 -2.98 -6.25 21.19
CA GLU A 165 -2.67 -7.36 20.28
C GLU A 165 -1.72 -6.93 19.16
N VAL A 166 -1.36 -5.65 19.04
CA VAL A 166 -0.48 -5.13 17.98
C VAL A 166 0.98 -5.16 18.41
N VAL A 167 1.86 -5.65 17.54
CA VAL A 167 3.32 -5.55 17.69
C VAL A 167 3.76 -4.21 17.08
N TRP A 168 3.71 -3.16 17.90
CA TRP A 168 3.97 -1.78 17.47
C TRP A 168 5.39 -1.53 16.96
N GLU A 169 6.33 -2.44 17.19
CA GLU A 169 7.63 -2.43 16.54
C GLU A 169 7.51 -2.54 15.01
N ASN A 170 6.54 -3.32 14.52
CA ASN A 170 6.40 -3.68 13.10
C ASN A 170 5.14 -3.15 12.42
N VAL A 171 4.21 -2.51 13.14
CA VAL A 171 2.94 -1.99 12.59
C VAL A 171 2.83 -0.48 12.75
N ARG A 172 2.26 0.21 11.76
CA ARG A 172 1.92 1.64 11.82
C ARG A 172 0.48 1.88 11.36
N CYS A 173 -0.13 2.95 11.87
CA CYS A 173 -1.36 3.49 11.32
C CYS A 173 -1.08 4.81 10.60
N LEU A 174 -1.59 4.94 9.37
CA LEU A 174 -1.43 6.13 8.56
C LEU A 174 -2.57 7.12 8.82
N SER A 175 -2.40 8.36 8.38
CA SER A 175 -3.37 9.44 8.64
C SER A 175 -4.74 9.24 7.97
N ASN A 176 -4.85 8.32 7.03
CA ASN A 176 -6.12 7.89 6.44
C ASN A 176 -6.79 6.74 7.21
N GLY A 177 -6.14 6.19 8.24
CA GLY A 177 -6.56 5.01 8.98
C GLY A 177 -6.05 3.68 8.44
N GLU A 178 -5.26 3.67 7.37
CA GLU A 178 -4.65 2.45 6.86
C GLU A 178 -3.66 1.88 7.88
N ALA A 179 -3.75 0.58 8.13
CA ALA A 179 -2.80 -0.16 8.93
C ALA A 179 -1.80 -0.85 7.99
N VAL A 180 -0.51 -0.66 8.26
CA VAL A 180 0.59 -1.11 7.39
C VAL A 180 1.70 -1.74 8.20
N SER A 181 2.48 -2.65 7.60
CA SER A 181 3.76 -3.04 8.18
C SER A 181 4.79 -1.94 7.96
N VAL A 182 5.82 -1.88 8.80
CA VAL A 182 6.94 -0.93 8.63
C VAL A 182 7.71 -1.13 7.33
N ASP A 183 7.59 -2.31 6.71
CA ASP A 183 8.26 -2.66 5.45
C ASP A 183 7.39 -2.36 4.20
N GLY A 184 6.14 -1.92 4.40
CA GLY A 184 5.26 -1.47 3.32
C GLY A 184 4.16 -2.46 2.90
N THR A 185 3.90 -3.49 3.68
CA THR A 185 2.76 -4.40 3.47
C THR A 185 1.46 -3.70 3.83
N HIS A 186 0.50 -3.67 2.92
CA HIS A 186 -0.87 -3.26 3.25
C HIS A 186 -1.55 -4.33 4.11
N LEU A 187 -1.94 -3.97 5.34
CA LEU A 187 -2.56 -4.91 6.30
C LEU A 187 -4.08 -4.77 6.34
N GLY A 188 -4.58 -3.55 6.32
CA GLY A 188 -6.01 -3.26 6.49
C GLY A 188 -6.23 -1.85 7.00
N HIS A 189 -7.16 -1.65 7.93
CA HIS A 189 -7.48 -0.32 8.45
C HIS A 189 -7.81 -0.33 9.95
N ASN A 190 -7.38 0.71 10.66
CA ASN A 190 -7.90 1.09 11.97
C ASN A 190 -9.26 1.78 11.81
N LEU A 191 -10.29 1.14 12.34
CA LEU A 191 -11.68 1.56 12.31
C LEU A 191 -12.23 1.64 13.74
N PRO A 192 -11.85 2.67 14.52
CA PRO A 192 -12.23 2.79 15.92
C PRO A 192 -13.75 2.70 16.13
N ASP A 193 -14.12 2.09 17.24
CA ASP A 193 -15.50 1.96 17.70
C ASP A 193 -15.63 2.43 19.15
N GLY A 194 -16.79 2.19 19.79
CA GLY A 194 -17.03 2.59 21.17
C GLY A 194 -16.10 1.97 22.21
N LYS A 195 -15.26 1.00 21.83
CA LYS A 195 -14.25 0.35 22.70
C LYS A 195 -12.83 0.85 22.44
N GLY A 196 -12.63 1.79 21.53
CA GLY A 196 -11.31 2.31 21.14
C GLY A 196 -10.90 1.87 19.74
N ASN A 197 -9.59 1.81 19.49
CA ASN A 197 -9.07 1.40 18.19
C ASN A 197 -9.48 -0.05 17.87
N ARG A 198 -9.67 -0.33 16.58
CA ARG A 198 -9.99 -1.68 16.08
C ARG A 198 -9.36 -1.85 14.71
N TYR A 199 -8.37 -2.71 14.63
CA TYR A 199 -7.62 -2.95 13.41
C TYR A 199 -8.29 -4.10 12.66
N CYS A 200 -8.99 -3.75 11.59
CA CYS A 200 -9.67 -4.69 10.69
C CYS A 200 -8.66 -5.10 9.62
N ILE A 201 -8.14 -6.31 9.71
CA ILE A 201 -6.94 -6.74 8.99
C ILE A 201 -7.26 -7.89 8.03
N ASN A 202 -6.74 -7.82 6.82
CA ASN A 202 -6.81 -8.90 5.83
C ASN A 202 -6.07 -10.12 6.37
N LEU A 203 -6.72 -11.29 6.39
CA LEU A 203 -6.06 -12.54 6.77
C LEU A 203 -4.86 -12.81 5.87
N VAL A 204 -5.00 -12.59 4.55
CA VAL A 204 -3.90 -12.82 3.60
C VAL A 204 -2.66 -11.97 3.87
N SER A 205 -2.77 -10.84 4.58
CA SER A 205 -1.63 -9.97 4.91
C SER A 205 -0.87 -10.39 6.17
N VAL A 206 -1.46 -11.31 6.95
CA VAL A 206 -0.92 -11.77 8.23
C VAL A 206 -0.72 -13.29 8.30
N ALA A 207 -0.65 -13.92 7.12
CA ALA A 207 -0.52 -15.35 6.93
C ALA A 207 0.93 -15.79 6.68
N GLY A 208 1.92 -14.94 6.93
CA GLY A 208 3.33 -15.28 6.79
C GLY A 208 3.79 -16.37 7.76
N ARG A 209 5.03 -16.82 7.54
CA ARG A 209 5.80 -17.67 8.43
C ARG A 209 7.05 -16.92 8.92
N PRO A 210 7.52 -17.17 10.16
CA PRO A 210 8.64 -16.43 10.76
C PRO A 210 9.97 -16.55 10.01
N ASP A 211 10.14 -17.58 9.18
CA ASP A 211 11.39 -17.89 8.49
C ASP A 211 11.39 -17.47 7.01
N GLY A 212 10.54 -16.51 6.62
CA GLY A 212 10.31 -16.14 5.22
C GLY A 212 11.47 -15.42 4.55
N ALA A 213 12.44 -16.20 4.06
CA ALA A 213 13.21 -15.91 2.85
C ALA A 213 12.70 -16.77 1.68
#